data_AF-A0A6B3BV33-F1
#
_entry.id   AF-A0A6B3BV33-F1
#
_cell.length_a   1.000
_cell.length_b   1.000
_cell.length_c   1.000
_cell.angle_alpha   90.00
_cell.angle_beta   90.00
_cell.angle_gamma   90.00
#
_symmetry.space_group_name_H-M   'P 1'
#
loop_
_entity.id
_entity.type
_entity.pdbx_description
1 polymer ?
#
loop_
_entity_poly.entity_id
_entity_poly.type
_entity_poly.pdbx_seq_one_letter_code
_entity_poly.pdbx_strand_id
1 'polypeptide(L)'
;MRLSRSFAPLLVAAALIAGLPYEAVPHARVEGRQQERPEPFGSTCHTRVTGSKVTAYCHNPYVDSDRVRLHIECDRWWDLDSDGSSVEAGPAQTVRLTGRCWKEVRSVWVSHQKRTP
;
A
#
# COMPACT_ATOMS: atom_id res chain seq x y z
N MET A 1 54.70 -9.73 -56.81
CA MET A 1 53.75 -10.62 -56.11
C MET A 1 53.34 -9.92 -54.80
N ARG A 2 52.51 -8.87 -54.85
CA ARG A 2 51.10 -8.82 -54.40
C ARG A 2 50.84 -9.58 -53.07
N LEU A 3 51.23 -8.98 -51.94
CA LEU A 3 50.72 -9.38 -50.62
C LEU A 3 49.19 -9.19 -50.61
N SER A 4 48.48 -10.27 -50.30
CA SER A 4 47.03 -10.40 -50.37
C SER A 4 46.33 -9.48 -49.38
N ARG A 5 45.71 -8.42 -49.92
CA ARG A 5 44.78 -7.50 -49.24
C ARG A 5 43.44 -8.17 -48.84
N SER A 6 43.41 -9.47 -48.58
CA SER A 6 42.18 -10.28 -48.56
C SER A 6 41.65 -10.63 -47.17
N PHE A 7 42.32 -10.24 -46.09
CA PHE A 7 41.94 -10.63 -44.72
C PHE A 7 41.18 -9.54 -43.95
N ALA A 8 41.21 -8.29 -44.44
CA ALA A 8 40.48 -7.18 -43.84
C ALA A 8 38.95 -7.40 -43.72
N PRO A 9 38.23 -7.90 -44.75
CA PRO A 9 36.78 -8.09 -44.62
C PRO A 9 36.43 -9.24 -43.66
N LEU A 10 37.29 -10.25 -43.56
CA LEU A 10 37.09 -11.40 -42.66
C LEU A 10 37.21 -10.98 -41.18
N LEU A 11 38.17 -10.12 -40.85
CA LEU A 11 38.33 -9.60 -39.50
C LEU A 11 37.17 -8.69 -39.09
N VAL A 12 36.65 -7.87 -40.00
CA VAL A 12 35.48 -7.01 -39.76
C VAL A 12 34.22 -7.85 -39.54
N ALA A 13 34.01 -8.89 -40.35
CA ALA A 13 32.88 -9.80 -40.19
C ALA A 13 32.94 -10.56 -38.84
N ALA A 14 34.12 -11.02 -38.43
CA ALA A 14 34.29 -11.70 -37.14
C ALA A 14 34.01 -10.77 -35.95
N ALA A 15 34.46 -9.51 -36.01
CA ALA A 15 34.20 -8.52 -34.96
C ALA A 15 32.70 -8.18 -34.84
N LEU A 16 31.98 -8.09 -35.97
CA LEU A 16 30.53 -7.87 -35.98
C LEU A 16 29.74 -9.04 -35.37
N ILE A 17 30.18 -10.28 -35.58
CA ILE A 17 29.53 -11.46 -35.00
C ILE A 17 29.80 -11.56 -33.49
N ALA A 18 31.02 -11.21 -33.06
CA ALA A 18 31.41 -11.25 -31.64
C ALA A 18 30.87 -10.08 -30.81
N GLY A 19 30.48 -8.96 -31.45
CA GLY A 19 29.90 -7.78 -30.80
C GLY A 19 28.36 -7.79 -30.70
N LEU A 20 27.69 -8.79 -31.28
CA LEU A 20 26.25 -8.95 -31.11
C LEU A 20 25.97 -9.38 -29.66
N PRO A 21 25.16 -8.62 -28.89
CA PRO A 21 24.80 -9.03 -27.54
C PRO A 21 24.04 -10.35 -27.65
N TYR A 22 24.64 -11.42 -27.13
CA TYR A 22 24.02 -12.74 -26.97
C TYR A 22 22.99 -12.68 -25.83
N GLU A 23 22.02 -11.77 -25.94
CA GLU A 23 20.92 -11.54 -25.00
C GLU A 23 19.61 -12.04 -25.63
N ALA A 24 19.68 -13.16 -26.35
CA ALA A 24 18.52 -13.89 -26.87
C ALA A 24 18.53 -15.34 -26.35
N VAL A 25 19.03 -15.54 -25.14
CA VAL A 25 18.78 -16.79 -24.41
C VAL A 25 17.32 -16.71 -23.97
N PRO A 26 16.43 -17.62 -24.42
CA PRO A 26 15.10 -17.71 -23.84
C PRO A 26 15.30 -18.11 -22.39
N HIS A 27 15.25 -17.14 -21.49
CA HIS A 27 15.04 -17.45 -20.08
C HIS A 27 13.71 -18.19 -20.03
N ALA A 28 13.78 -19.51 -19.82
CA ALA A 28 12.61 -20.25 -19.36
C ALA A 28 12.08 -19.44 -18.19
N ARG A 29 10.85 -18.94 -18.34
CA ARG A 29 10.16 -18.22 -17.28
C ARG A 29 9.92 -19.27 -16.21
N VAL A 30 10.92 -19.52 -15.36
CA VAL A 30 10.67 -20.06 -14.04
C VAL A 30 9.68 -19.05 -13.49
N GLU A 31 8.46 -19.50 -13.17
CA GLU A 31 7.54 -18.73 -12.36
C GLU A 31 8.27 -18.49 -11.04
N GLY A 32 9.10 -17.46 -11.02
CA GLY A 32 9.72 -16.96 -9.81
C GLY A 32 8.54 -16.69 -8.90
N ARG A 33 8.48 -17.45 -7.81
CA ARG A 33 7.40 -17.46 -6.81
C ARG A 33 6.72 -16.10 -6.82
N GLN A 34 5.56 -16.00 -7.48
CA GLN A 34 4.84 -14.75 -7.53
C GLN A 34 4.66 -14.34 -6.09
N GLN A 35 5.28 -13.22 -5.71
CA GLN A 35 5.14 -12.68 -4.37
C GLN A 35 3.65 -12.44 -4.20
N GLU A 36 3.03 -13.24 -3.34
CA GLU A 36 1.61 -13.19 -3.09
C GLU A 36 1.28 -11.76 -2.67
N ARG A 37 0.50 -11.06 -3.51
CA ARG A 37 0.19 -9.66 -3.25
C ARG A 37 -0.67 -9.65 -1.98
N PRO A 38 -0.37 -8.79 -0.99
CA PRO A 38 -1.17 -8.75 0.22
C PRO A 38 -2.65 -8.59 -0.11
N GLU A 39 -3.49 -9.42 0.51
CA GLU A 39 -4.93 -9.30 0.33
C GLU A 39 -5.40 -7.89 0.71
N PRO A 40 -6.28 -7.29 -0.10
CA PRO A 40 -6.87 -5.99 0.19
C PRO A 40 -7.51 -5.97 1.59
N PHE A 41 -7.26 -4.90 2.35
CA PHE A 41 -7.73 -4.77 3.72
C PHE A 41 -7.98 -3.31 4.09
N GLY A 42 -8.89 -3.10 5.03
CA GLY A 42 -9.18 -1.81 5.66
C GLY A 42 -10.52 -1.24 5.23
N SER A 43 -11.32 -0.82 6.21
CA SER A 43 -12.58 -0.12 6.00
C SER A 43 -12.33 1.26 5.40
N THR A 44 -13.20 1.71 4.50
CA THR A 44 -13.22 3.11 4.06
C THR A 44 -13.93 3.94 5.13
N CYS A 45 -13.23 4.89 5.74
CA CYS A 45 -13.75 5.73 6.81
C CYS A 45 -13.94 7.19 6.39
N HIS A 46 -15.05 7.78 6.78
CA HIS A 46 -15.33 9.22 6.65
C HIS A 46 -15.61 9.84 8.02
N THR A 47 -14.84 10.87 8.36
CA THR A 47 -14.93 11.58 9.64
C THR A 47 -15.61 12.93 9.47
N ARG A 48 -16.45 13.30 10.42
CA ARG A 48 -17.06 14.63 10.54
C ARG A 48 -16.79 15.19 11.93
N VAL A 49 -16.28 16.42 11.98
CA VAL A 49 -16.10 17.20 13.21
C VAL A 49 -17.17 18.28 13.25
N THR A 50 -17.90 18.36 14.37
CA THR A 50 -18.89 19.43 14.63
C THR A 50 -18.59 20.04 16.00
N GLY A 51 -17.91 21.19 16.01
CA GLY A 51 -17.41 21.79 17.24
C GLY A 51 -16.44 20.84 17.96
N SER A 52 -16.76 20.48 19.20
CA SER A 52 -15.95 19.55 20.01
C SER A 52 -16.21 18.07 19.73
N LYS A 53 -17.22 17.73 18.90
CA LYS A 53 -17.70 16.37 18.70
C LYS A 53 -17.21 15.79 17.38
N VAL A 54 -16.86 14.50 17.40
CA VAL A 54 -16.39 13.75 16.25
C VAL A 54 -17.32 12.57 16.00
N THR A 55 -17.65 12.32 14.74
CA THR A 55 -18.33 11.10 14.28
C THR A 55 -17.58 10.54 13.08
N ALA A 56 -17.31 9.24 13.07
CA ALA A 56 -16.76 8.55 11.92
C ALA A 56 -17.68 7.42 11.49
N TYR A 57 -17.85 7.25 10.18
CA TYR A 57 -18.53 6.12 9.58
C TYR A 57 -17.51 5.32 8.78
N CYS A 58 -17.36 4.05 9.10
CA CYS A 58 -16.42 3.15 8.45
C CYS A 58 -17.20 2.01 7.80
N HIS A 59 -17.04 1.84 6.49
CA HIS A 59 -17.63 0.75 5.73
C HIS A 59 -16.55 -0.25 5.32
N ASN A 60 -16.74 -1.53 5.66
CA ASN A 60 -15.83 -2.60 5.28
C ASN A 60 -16.35 -3.33 4.01
N PRO A 61 -15.69 -3.16 2.84
CA PRO A 61 -16.10 -3.83 1.62
C PRO A 61 -15.55 -5.27 1.48
N TYR A 62 -14.76 -5.74 2.45
CA TYR A 62 -14.01 -7.00 2.37
C TYR A 62 -14.64 -8.13 3.19
N VAL A 63 -14.19 -9.36 2.94
CA VAL A 63 -14.67 -10.59 3.58
C VAL A 63 -14.11 -10.81 4.99
N ASP A 64 -12.97 -10.19 5.30
CA ASP A 64 -12.38 -10.22 6.63
C ASP A 64 -12.86 -9.03 7.44
N SER A 65 -13.05 -9.23 8.74
CA SER A 65 -13.36 -8.13 9.63
C SER A 65 -12.16 -7.19 9.81
N ASP A 66 -12.46 -5.91 9.92
CA ASP A 66 -11.51 -4.87 10.25
C ASP A 66 -11.86 -4.24 11.60
N ARG A 67 -10.91 -4.27 12.52
CA ARG A 67 -11.05 -3.64 13.82
C ARG A 67 -10.62 -2.20 13.72
N VAL A 68 -11.59 -1.30 13.75
CA VAL A 68 -11.38 0.15 13.64
C VAL A 68 -11.38 0.82 15.00
N ARG A 69 -10.53 1.84 15.19
CA ARG A 69 -10.51 2.68 16.39
C ARG A 69 -10.40 4.15 16.03
N LEU A 70 -11.26 4.97 16.64
CA LEU A 70 -11.22 6.43 16.49
C LEU A 70 -10.19 7.03 17.45
N HIS A 71 -9.37 7.93 16.94
CA HIS A 71 -8.40 8.71 17.69
C HIS A 71 -8.67 10.19 17.48
N ILE A 72 -8.60 10.98 18.56
CA ILE A 72 -8.89 12.41 18.54
C ILE A 72 -7.78 13.12 19.31
N GLU A 73 -7.05 14.00 18.63
CA GLU A 73 -6.14 14.94 19.27
C GLU A 73 -6.91 16.23 19.61
N CYS A 74 -6.83 16.66 20.86
CA CYS A 74 -7.49 17.86 21.34
C CYS A 74 -6.56 19.08 21.25
N ASP A 75 -7.11 20.25 20.95
CA ASP A 75 -6.28 21.43 20.65
C ASP A 75 -5.68 22.09 21.88
N ARG A 76 -6.31 21.91 23.04
CA ARG A 76 -5.88 22.54 24.30
C ARG A 76 -5.03 21.56 25.11
N TRP A 77 -3.90 22.04 25.62
CA TRP A 77 -2.97 21.23 26.42
C TRP A 77 -3.60 20.58 27.68
N TRP A 78 -4.69 21.16 28.19
CA TRP A 78 -5.42 20.65 29.35
C TRP A 78 -6.57 19.69 28.98
N ASP A 79 -6.90 19.59 27.70
CA ASP A 79 -7.91 18.69 27.16
C ASP A 79 -7.18 17.46 26.61
N LEU A 80 -7.32 16.33 27.30
CA LEU A 80 -6.56 15.14 26.97
C LEU A 80 -7.09 14.50 25.68
N ASP A 81 -6.17 14.07 24.83
CA ASP A 81 -6.48 13.30 23.63
C ASP A 81 -7.34 12.08 23.95
N SER A 82 -8.27 11.76 23.05
CA SER A 82 -9.28 10.74 23.27
C SER A 82 -9.15 9.61 22.26
N ASP A 83 -8.80 8.44 22.78
CA ASP A 83 -8.85 7.18 22.05
C ASP A 83 -10.14 6.43 22.37
N GLY A 84 -10.91 6.10 21.33
CA GLY A 84 -12.12 5.31 21.44
C GLY A 84 -11.83 3.82 21.68
N SER A 85 -12.88 3.07 22.03
CA SER A 85 -12.80 1.61 21.98
C SER A 85 -12.66 1.13 20.53
N SER A 86 -11.95 0.01 20.34
CA SER A 86 -11.99 -0.70 19.06
C SER A 86 -13.38 -1.26 18.79
N VAL A 87 -13.84 -1.12 17.56
CA VAL A 87 -15.10 -1.69 17.05
C VAL A 87 -14.78 -2.58 15.86
N GLU A 88 -15.41 -3.75 15.82
CA GLU A 88 -15.31 -4.67 14.68
C GLU A 88 -16.28 -4.22 13.57
N ALA A 89 -15.74 -3.93 12.39
CA ALA A 89 -16.49 -3.78 11.15
C ALA A 89 -16.41 -5.11 10.37
N GLY A 90 -17.46 -5.92 10.45
CA GLY A 90 -17.56 -7.18 9.72
C GLY A 90 -17.80 -6.98 8.22
N PRO A 91 -17.97 -8.09 7.47
CA PRO A 91 -18.12 -8.03 6.02
C PRO A 91 -19.33 -7.25 5.57
N ALA A 92 -19.14 -6.35 4.60
CA ALA A 92 -20.17 -5.44 4.09
C ALA A 92 -20.87 -4.58 5.17
N GLN A 93 -20.26 -4.45 6.35
CA GLN A 93 -20.84 -3.71 7.47
C GLN A 93 -20.39 -2.24 7.46
N THR A 94 -21.29 -1.36 7.89
CA THR A 94 -20.94 0.02 8.25
C THR A 94 -21.06 0.20 9.76
N VAL A 95 -19.99 0.67 10.40
CA VAL A 95 -19.96 0.98 11.84
C VAL A 95 -19.83 2.49 12.05
N ARG A 96 -20.35 2.95 13.20
CA ARG A 96 -20.26 4.35 13.62
C ARG A 96 -19.41 4.45 14.88
N LEU A 97 -18.37 5.28 14.81
CA LEU A 97 -17.52 5.65 15.93
C LEU A 97 -17.87 7.09 16.33
N THR A 98 -17.86 7.38 17.63
CA THR A 98 -18.08 8.73 18.15
C THR A 98 -17.12 9.03 19.28
N GLY A 99 -16.68 10.28 19.36
CA GLY A 99 -15.87 10.78 20.45
C GLY A 99 -15.97 12.29 20.53
N ARG A 100 -15.26 12.90 21.47
CA ARG A 100 -15.23 14.36 21.63
C ARG A 100 -14.00 14.80 22.39
N CYS A 101 -13.63 16.05 22.18
CA CYS A 101 -12.82 16.83 23.12
C CYS A 101 -13.75 17.58 24.08
N TRP A 102 -13.21 18.10 25.17
CA TRP A 102 -13.92 19.09 25.97
C TRP A 102 -14.16 20.37 25.16
N LYS A 103 -13.11 20.90 24.50
CA LYS A 103 -13.15 22.16 23.77
C LYS A 103 -12.98 21.98 22.26
N GLU A 104 -11.83 22.27 21.67
CA GLU A 104 -11.63 22.16 20.22
C GLU A 104 -10.89 20.88 19.85
N VAL A 105 -11.28 20.27 18.73
CA VAL A 105 -10.58 19.13 18.13
C VAL A 105 -9.47 19.68 17.23
N ARG A 106 -8.24 19.18 17.39
CA ARG A 106 -7.12 19.53 16.52
C ARG A 106 -7.02 18.58 15.34
N SER A 107 -7.02 17.28 15.59
CA SER A 107 -6.89 16.26 14.54
C SER A 107 -7.69 15.01 14.86
N VAL A 108 -8.05 14.25 13.83
CA VAL A 108 -8.83 13.00 13.94
C VAL A 108 -8.31 12.00 12.92
N TRP A 109 -8.12 10.76 13.36
CA TRP A 109 -7.83 9.65 12.46
C TRP A 109 -8.47 8.35 12.95
N VAL A 110 -8.55 7.37 12.06
CA VAL A 110 -9.01 6.02 12.38
C VAL A 110 -7.86 5.06 12.12
N SER A 111 -7.54 4.22 13.11
CA SER A 111 -6.61 3.11 12.92
C SER A 111 -7.39 1.84 12.57
N HIS A 112 -6.72 0.97 11.81
CA HIS A 112 -7.24 -0.29 11.30
C HIS A 112 -6.36 -1.43 11.82
N GLN A 113 -6.99 -2.55 12.18
CA GLN A 113 -6.27 -3.72 12.63
C GLN A 113 -6.90 -4.97 12.04
N LYS A 114 -6.09 -5.71 11.25
CA LYS A 114 -6.46 -7.05 10.78
C LYS A 114 -6.74 -7.91 11.99
N ARG A 115 -7.84 -8.64 11.96
CA ARG A 115 -7.99 -9.76 12.88
C ARG A 115 -7.00 -10.83 12.43
N THR A 116 -5.89 -10.97 13.17
CA THR A 116 -5.00 -12.12 12.95
C THR A 116 -5.81 -13.38 13.28
N PRO A 117 -5.85 -14.39 12.39
CA PRO A 117 -6.56 -15.63 12.64
C PRO A 117 -6.07 -16.37 13.88
#